data_AF-A0A377WJU4-F1
#
_entry.id   AF-A0A377WJU4-F1
#
_cell.length_a   1.000
_cell.length_b   1.000
_cell.length_c   1.000
_cell.angle_alpha   90.00
_cell.angle_beta   90.00
_cell.angle_gamma   90.00
#
_symmetry.space_group_name_H-M   'P 1'
#
loop_
_entity.id
_entity.type
_entity.pdbx_description
1 polymer ?
#
loop_
_entity_poly.entity_id
_entity_poly.type
_entity_poly.pdbx_seq_one_letter_code
_entity_poly.pdbx_strand_id
1 'polypeptide(L)'
;MRNQLTAAALFPLYVNAASRERATKVAAAAESRLLKPGGLTTTIVNSGQQWDAPNGWAPLQWVAVEGLQNYGQQKIAMEVTWRFLTNVQHTYDSKQKLVEKYDVSSTGTGGGGGEYPLQDGFGWTNGVTLKMLDLICPQEKPCDALPATRPATTPSPQDKPVAAPAANDPAPAEPQKTGS
;
A
#
# COMPACT_ATOMS: atom_id res chain seq x y z
N MET A 1 -24.94 -0.97 5.23
CA MET A 1 -23.62 -0.80 4.59
C MET A 1 -22.81 0.18 5.41
N ARG A 2 -21.54 -0.11 5.75
CA ARG A 2 -20.67 0.87 6.43
C ARG A 2 -20.15 1.85 5.36
N ASN A 3 -20.41 3.15 5.55
CA ASN A 3 -20.02 4.21 4.60
C ASN A 3 -18.59 4.73 4.77
N GLN A 4 -17.86 4.31 5.81
CA GLN A 4 -16.54 4.83 6.13
C GLN A 4 -15.45 4.04 5.41
N LEU A 5 -14.59 4.76 4.68
CA LEU A 5 -13.36 4.20 4.11
C LEU A 5 -12.23 4.25 5.15
N THR A 6 -11.58 3.12 5.36
CA THR A 6 -10.39 2.97 6.21
C THR A 6 -9.32 2.18 5.46
N ALA A 7 -8.08 2.23 5.94
CA ALA A 7 -6.97 1.44 5.39
C ALA A 7 -7.24 -0.07 5.42
N ALA A 8 -8.16 -0.53 6.29
CA ALA A 8 -8.58 -1.93 6.33
C ALA A 8 -9.21 -2.42 5.01
N ALA A 9 -9.70 -1.51 4.16
CA ALA A 9 -10.21 -1.83 2.83
C ALA A 9 -9.17 -2.48 1.91
N LEU A 10 -7.87 -2.39 2.23
CA LEU A 10 -6.78 -2.99 1.45
C LEU A 10 -6.46 -4.44 1.84
N PHE A 11 -6.98 -4.95 2.96
CA PHE A 11 -6.73 -6.35 3.36
C PHE A 11 -7.23 -7.38 2.34
N PRO A 12 -8.41 -7.25 1.70
CA PRO A 12 -8.83 -8.16 0.64
C PRO A 12 -7.89 -8.22 -0.56
N LEU A 13 -7.16 -7.13 -0.84
CA LEU A 13 -6.12 -7.13 -1.86
C LEU A 13 -4.87 -7.86 -1.33
N TYR A 14 -4.47 -7.59 -0.09
CA TYR A 14 -3.33 -8.27 0.55
C TYR A 14 -3.48 -9.81 0.55
N VAL A 15 -4.67 -10.33 0.87
CA VAL A 15 -4.93 -11.78 0.94
C VAL A 15 -5.43 -12.40 -0.36
N ASN A 16 -5.34 -11.69 -1.49
CA ASN A 16 -5.77 -12.16 -2.81
C ASN A 16 -7.25 -12.60 -2.91
N ALA A 17 -8.14 -11.97 -2.12
CA ALA A 17 -9.57 -12.30 -2.08
C ALA A 17 -10.47 -11.36 -2.91
N ALA A 18 -9.96 -10.22 -3.38
CA ALA A 18 -10.71 -9.28 -4.20
C ALA A 18 -10.78 -9.70 -5.67
N SER A 19 -11.85 -9.33 -6.38
CA SER A 19 -11.81 -9.34 -7.85
C SER A 19 -10.90 -8.22 -8.35
N ARG A 20 -10.30 -8.37 -9.54
CA ARG A 20 -9.47 -7.32 -10.15
C ARG A 20 -10.21 -5.98 -10.28
N GLU A 21 -11.48 -6.00 -10.66
CA GLU A 21 -12.31 -4.80 -10.75
C GLU A 21 -12.47 -4.10 -9.38
N ARG A 22 -12.74 -4.87 -8.33
CA ARG A 22 -12.83 -4.33 -6.95
C ARG A 22 -11.49 -3.80 -6.49
N ALA A 23 -10.39 -4.49 -6.78
CA ALA A 23 -9.06 -4.05 -6.43
C ALA A 23 -8.73 -2.68 -7.07
N THR A 24 -9.04 -2.48 -8.35
CA THR A 24 -8.86 -1.18 -9.03
C THR A 24 -9.66 -0.07 -8.36
N LYS A 25 -10.94 -0.32 -8.02
CA LYS A 25 -11.80 0.67 -7.34
C LYS A 25 -11.28 1.01 -5.94
N VAL A 26 -10.85 0.00 -5.20
CA VAL A 26 -10.29 0.16 -3.85
C VAL A 26 -8.96 0.91 -3.90
N ALA A 27 -8.09 0.60 -4.86
CA ALA A 27 -6.82 1.31 -5.06
C ALA A 27 -7.04 2.79 -5.37
N ALA A 28 -7.94 3.12 -6.28
CA ALA A 28 -8.29 4.51 -6.60
C ALA A 28 -8.91 5.25 -5.39
N ALA A 29 -9.74 4.58 -4.60
CA ALA A 29 -10.29 5.15 -3.38
C ALA A 29 -9.21 5.41 -2.31
N ALA A 30 -8.26 4.50 -2.15
CA ALA A 30 -7.14 4.67 -1.24
C ALA A 30 -6.22 5.82 -1.68
N GLU A 31 -5.84 5.88 -2.96
CA GLU A 31 -5.02 6.95 -3.52
C GLU A 31 -5.68 8.32 -3.33
N SER A 32 -6.97 8.44 -3.64
CA SER A 32 -7.67 9.73 -3.57
C SER A 32 -7.97 10.21 -2.15
N ARG A 33 -8.20 9.30 -1.19
CA ARG A 33 -8.76 9.67 0.12
C ARG A 33 -7.84 9.36 1.29
N LEU A 34 -7.07 8.27 1.23
CA LEU A 34 -6.22 7.80 2.33
C LEU A 34 -4.75 8.16 2.13
N LEU A 35 -4.26 8.27 0.89
CA LEU A 35 -2.87 8.62 0.65
C LEU A 35 -2.64 10.11 0.95
N LYS A 36 -1.66 10.38 1.82
CA LYS A 36 -1.25 11.72 2.29
C LYS A 36 0.24 11.93 2.02
N PRO A 37 0.80 13.12 2.25
CA PRO A 37 2.22 13.40 1.99
C PRO A 37 3.20 12.44 2.70
N GLY A 38 2.85 11.94 3.89
CA GLY A 38 3.70 11.05 4.69
C GLY A 38 3.29 9.57 4.72
N GLY A 39 2.38 9.13 3.85
CA GLY A 39 1.90 7.73 3.79
C GLY A 39 0.36 7.63 3.78
N LEU A 40 -0.18 6.43 4.04
CA LEU A 40 -1.61 6.20 4.18
C LEU A 40 -2.09 6.53 5.59
N THR A 41 -3.14 7.36 5.68
CA THR A 41 -3.89 7.57 6.93
C THR A 41 -4.77 6.36 7.24
N THR A 42 -4.94 6.06 8.53
CA THR A 42 -5.75 4.93 8.99
C THR A 42 -7.21 5.05 8.58
N THR A 43 -7.77 6.25 8.72
CA THR A 43 -9.13 6.58 8.27
C THR A 43 -9.16 8.00 7.70
N ILE A 44 -10.35 8.41 7.22
CA ILE A 44 -10.63 9.80 6.80
C ILE A 44 -11.17 10.68 7.95
N VAL A 45 -11.27 10.17 9.17
CA VAL A 45 -11.88 10.86 10.32
C VAL A 45 -10.77 11.24 11.29
N ASN A 46 -10.74 12.50 11.72
CA ASN A 46 -9.87 12.93 12.80
C ASN A 46 -10.69 12.97 14.10
N SER A 47 -10.61 11.88 14.87
CA SER A 47 -11.37 11.70 16.12
C SER A 47 -10.56 12.00 17.38
N GLY A 48 -9.25 12.20 17.25
CA GLY A 48 -8.30 12.21 18.37
C GLY A 48 -7.88 10.82 18.88
N GLN A 49 -8.45 9.73 18.31
CA GLN A 49 -8.03 8.36 18.61
C GLN A 49 -6.79 7.97 17.80
N GLN A 50 -6.03 6.99 18.30
CA GLN A 50 -4.75 6.60 17.68
C GLN A 50 -4.92 5.90 16.32
N TRP A 51 -6.03 5.19 16.13
CA TRP A 51 -6.35 4.45 14.90
C TRP A 51 -7.26 5.24 13.95
N ASP A 52 -7.04 6.55 13.87
CA ASP A 52 -7.78 7.47 13.02
C ASP A 52 -6.81 8.50 12.41
N ALA A 53 -7.31 9.36 11.52
CA ALA A 53 -6.50 10.46 11.00
C ALA A 53 -6.02 11.38 12.14
N PRO A 54 -4.80 11.94 12.05
CA PRO A 54 -3.89 11.89 10.91
C PRO A 54 -2.88 10.72 10.97
N ASN A 55 -3.07 9.73 11.83
CA ASN A 55 -2.07 8.70 12.06
C ASN A 55 -2.02 7.67 10.93
N GLY A 56 -0.79 7.34 10.52
CA GLY A 56 -0.45 6.17 9.72
C GLY A 56 0.42 5.20 10.52
N TRP A 57 0.14 3.91 10.33
CA TRP A 57 0.83 2.81 11.02
C TRP A 57 1.57 1.95 10.00
N ALA A 58 2.83 1.64 10.28
CA ALA A 58 3.67 0.75 9.48
C ALA A 58 2.96 -0.53 8.96
N PRO A 59 2.26 -1.33 9.79
CA PRO A 59 1.57 -2.53 9.29
C PRO A 59 0.52 -2.24 8.22
N LEU A 60 -0.22 -1.12 8.34
CA LEU A 60 -1.20 -0.72 7.34
C LEU A 60 -0.54 -0.26 6.03
N GLN A 61 0.64 0.34 6.10
CA GLN A 61 1.42 0.69 4.92
C GLN A 61 1.86 -0.58 4.18
N TRP A 62 2.36 -1.57 4.92
CA TRP A 62 2.82 -2.83 4.32
C TRP A 62 1.69 -3.63 3.68
N VAL A 63 0.57 -3.80 4.38
CA VAL A 63 -0.64 -4.44 3.84
C VAL A 63 -1.10 -3.75 2.55
N ALA A 64 -1.05 -2.41 2.52
CA ALA A 64 -1.39 -1.64 1.35
C ALA A 64 -0.43 -1.90 0.18
N VAL A 65 0.87 -1.80 0.42
CA VAL A 65 1.90 -1.96 -0.62
C VAL A 65 1.83 -3.34 -1.24
N GLU A 66 1.85 -4.40 -0.42
CA GLU A 66 1.77 -5.78 -0.90
C GLU A 66 0.44 -6.06 -1.62
N GLY A 67 -0.68 -5.62 -1.04
CA GLY A 67 -1.99 -5.81 -1.65
C GLY A 67 -2.13 -5.08 -2.99
N LEU A 68 -1.60 -3.86 -3.11
CA LEU A 68 -1.57 -3.13 -4.38
C LEU A 68 -0.68 -3.83 -5.41
N GLN A 69 0.50 -4.35 -5.00
CA GLN A 69 1.38 -5.10 -5.88
C GLN A 69 0.75 -6.40 -6.40
N ASN A 70 0.05 -7.16 -5.54
CA ASN A 70 -0.66 -8.39 -5.92
C ASN A 70 -1.67 -8.20 -7.07
N TYR A 71 -2.13 -6.96 -7.29
CA TYR A 71 -3.12 -6.60 -8.30
C TYR A 71 -2.59 -5.67 -9.40
N GLY A 72 -1.27 -5.50 -9.51
CA GLY A 72 -0.66 -4.68 -10.57
C GLY A 72 -0.91 -3.18 -10.40
N GLN A 73 -1.00 -2.68 -9.16
CA GLN A 73 -1.13 -1.27 -8.83
C GLN A 73 0.21 -0.68 -8.37
N GLN A 74 1.30 -0.97 -9.11
CA GLN A 74 2.68 -0.69 -8.71
C GLN A 74 2.94 0.81 -8.50
N LYS A 75 2.33 1.67 -9.32
CA LYS A 75 2.46 3.14 -9.17
C LYS A 75 1.99 3.59 -7.79
N ILE A 76 0.80 3.17 -7.37
CA ILE A 76 0.20 3.55 -6.08
C ILE A 76 0.98 2.89 -4.94
N ALA A 77 1.37 1.62 -5.08
CA ALA A 77 2.21 0.94 -4.10
C ALA A 77 3.52 1.72 -3.85
N MET A 78 4.19 2.17 -4.92
CA MET A 78 5.41 2.96 -4.80
C MET A 78 5.18 4.35 -4.20
N GLU A 79 4.03 4.99 -4.43
CA GLU A 79 3.68 6.23 -3.73
C GLU A 79 3.59 6.02 -2.22
N VAL A 80 2.92 4.94 -1.78
CA VAL A 80 2.80 4.60 -0.36
C VAL A 80 4.19 4.36 0.24
N THR A 81 5.00 3.51 -0.40
CA THR A 81 6.37 3.19 0.00
C THR A 81 7.23 4.45 0.15
N TRP A 82 7.29 5.26 -0.90
CA TRP A 82 8.16 6.44 -0.94
C TRP A 82 7.78 7.47 0.12
N ARG A 83 6.47 7.78 0.24
CA ARG A 83 5.98 8.78 1.19
C ARG A 83 6.16 8.34 2.64
N PHE A 84 5.89 7.07 2.93
CA PHE A 84 6.08 6.56 4.28
C PHE A 84 7.55 6.52 4.68
N LEU A 85 8.44 6.03 3.80
CA LEU A 85 9.88 6.06 4.07
C LEU A 85 10.41 7.49 4.22
N THR A 86 9.91 8.46 3.45
CA THR A 86 10.26 9.87 3.61
C THR A 86 9.88 10.37 5.01
N ASN A 87 8.69 10.02 5.48
CA ASN A 87 8.24 10.39 6.83
C ASN A 87 9.12 9.78 7.92
N VAL A 88 9.42 8.49 7.79
CA VAL A 88 10.32 7.77 8.70
C VAL A 88 11.71 8.41 8.71
N GLN A 89 12.30 8.67 7.53
CA GLN A 89 13.63 9.26 7.39
C GLN A 89 13.69 10.66 8.00
N HIS A 90 12.76 11.58 7.66
CA HIS A 90 12.74 12.93 8.24
C HIS A 90 12.59 12.90 9.78
N THR A 91 11.82 11.94 10.30
CA THR A 91 11.66 11.78 11.76
C THR A 91 12.96 11.28 12.37
N TYR A 92 13.61 10.32 11.73
CA TYR A 92 14.90 9.80 12.16
C TYR A 92 16.00 10.87 12.11
N ASP A 93 16.09 11.66 11.05
CA ASP A 93 17.10 12.71 10.90
C ASP A 93 17.04 13.70 12.07
N SER A 94 15.83 14.07 12.50
CA SER A 94 15.62 15.05 13.58
C SER A 94 15.59 14.45 15.00
N LYS A 95 15.18 13.19 15.17
CA LYS A 95 14.95 12.57 16.49
C LYS A 95 15.87 11.39 16.80
N GLN A 96 16.61 10.90 15.81
CA GLN A 96 17.50 9.72 15.90
C GLN A 96 16.79 8.46 16.39
N LYS A 97 15.52 8.31 16.01
CA LYS A 97 14.67 7.17 16.38
C LYS A 97 13.53 6.93 15.39
N LEU A 98 13.08 5.69 15.34
CA LEU A 98 11.81 5.30 14.74
C LEU A 98 10.73 5.26 15.83
N VAL A 99 9.48 5.49 15.46
CA VAL A 99 8.36 5.57 16.40
C VAL A 99 7.23 4.63 15.99
N GLU A 100 6.31 4.38 16.91
CA GLU A 100 5.17 3.46 16.74
C GLU A 100 4.28 3.79 15.53
N LYS A 101 4.00 5.08 15.34
CA LYS A 101 3.04 5.63 14.37
C LYS A 101 3.44 7.03 13.98
N TYR A 102 3.00 7.48 12.81
CA TYR A 102 3.42 8.74 12.21
C TYR A 102 2.22 9.61 11.86
N ASP A 103 2.33 10.93 12.00
CA ASP A 103 1.40 11.85 11.37
C ASP A 103 1.70 11.85 9.87
N VAL A 104 0.75 11.40 9.05
CA VAL A 104 0.95 11.30 7.61
C VAL A 104 0.46 12.54 6.84
N SER A 105 -0.15 13.52 7.50
CA SER A 105 -0.54 14.78 6.87
C SER A 105 0.67 15.57 6.37
N SER A 106 1.83 15.33 6.97
CA SER A 106 3.14 15.87 6.60
C SER A 106 4.22 14.80 6.79
N THR A 107 5.49 15.18 6.93
CA THR A 107 6.60 14.26 7.21
C THR A 107 7.43 14.77 8.38
N GLY A 108 8.17 13.86 9.04
CA GLY A 108 9.12 14.22 10.09
C GLY A 108 8.54 14.28 11.51
N THR A 109 7.28 13.90 11.68
CA THR A 109 6.59 13.96 12.98
C THR A 109 5.91 12.62 13.29
N GLY A 110 6.14 12.13 14.51
CA GLY A 110 5.39 11.00 15.06
C GLY A 110 3.91 11.33 15.26
N GLY A 111 3.07 10.31 15.23
CA GLY A 111 1.64 10.45 15.47
C GLY A 111 1.31 10.64 16.96
N GLY A 112 0.03 10.80 17.26
CA GLY A 112 -0.46 11.06 18.62
C GLY A 112 -1.84 10.49 18.90
N GLY A 113 -2.51 11.04 19.92
CA GLY A 113 -3.88 10.68 20.29
C GLY A 113 -4.01 9.47 21.22
N GLY A 114 -5.26 9.15 21.58
CA GLY A 114 -5.64 8.11 22.53
C GLY A 114 -5.04 8.26 23.93
N GLU A 115 -4.86 7.13 24.61
CA GLU A 115 -4.71 7.09 26.07
C GLU A 115 -3.26 7.17 26.57
N TYR A 116 -2.28 6.94 25.68
CA TYR A 116 -0.87 6.84 26.07
C TYR A 116 0.09 7.57 25.10
N PRO A 117 1.26 8.02 25.59
CA PRO A 117 2.27 8.67 24.76
C PRO A 117 2.79 7.76 23.64
N LEU A 118 3.34 8.40 22.60
CA LEU A 118 4.03 7.74 21.49
C LEU A 118 5.23 6.92 21.99
N GLN A 119 5.40 5.71 21.45
CA GLN A 119 6.49 4.79 21.81
C GLN A 119 7.63 4.80 20.78
N ASP A 120 8.85 4.56 21.26
CA ASP A 120 10.10 4.61 20.49
C ASP A 120 10.62 3.21 20.10
N GLY A 121 11.37 3.12 18.99
CA GLY A 121 12.08 1.91 18.52
C GLY A 121 11.19 0.81 17.91
N PHE A 122 9.91 1.09 17.72
CA PHE A 122 8.85 0.10 17.56
C PHE A 122 9.09 -0.99 16.49
N GLY A 123 8.97 -2.26 16.88
CA GLY A 123 9.40 -3.42 16.08
C GLY A 123 8.77 -3.51 14.68
N TRP A 124 7.47 -3.23 14.53
CA TRP A 124 6.85 -3.23 13.19
C TRP A 124 7.38 -2.10 12.30
N THR A 125 7.83 -0.98 12.87
CA THR A 125 8.22 0.19 12.09
C THR A 125 9.56 -0.14 11.48
N ASN A 126 10.47 -0.65 12.30
CA ASN A 126 11.78 -1.11 11.87
C ASN A 126 11.65 -2.19 10.77
N GLY A 127 10.81 -3.21 11.00
CA GLY A 127 10.63 -4.29 10.03
C GLY A 127 10.05 -3.82 8.70
N VAL A 128 9.00 -2.99 8.73
CA VAL A 128 8.38 -2.47 7.50
C VAL A 128 9.31 -1.49 6.78
N THR A 129 10.06 -0.66 7.50
CA THR A 129 11.06 0.23 6.91
C THR A 129 12.10 -0.57 6.12
N LEU A 130 12.65 -1.64 6.70
CA LEU A 130 13.60 -2.52 6.00
C LEU A 130 12.97 -3.14 4.75
N LYS A 131 11.77 -3.72 4.87
CA LYS A 131 11.04 -4.30 3.74
C LYS A 131 10.77 -3.29 2.63
N MET A 132 10.49 -2.04 2.97
CA MET A 132 10.25 -0.98 2.01
C MET A 132 11.54 -0.45 1.37
N LEU A 133 12.65 -0.40 2.10
CA LEU A 133 13.97 -0.06 1.54
C LEU A 133 14.40 -1.10 0.50
N ASP A 134 14.19 -2.39 0.75
CA ASP A 134 14.45 -3.48 -0.22
C ASP A 134 13.68 -3.30 -1.55
N LEU A 135 12.50 -2.67 -1.51
CA LEU A 135 11.69 -2.44 -2.72
C LEU A 135 12.22 -1.30 -3.59
N ILE A 136 13.01 -0.39 -3.03
CA ILE A 136 13.48 0.82 -3.72
C ILE A 136 14.99 0.84 -3.95
N CYS A 137 15.74 -0.04 -3.28
CA CYS A 137 17.19 -0.09 -3.39
C CYS A 137 17.67 -1.28 -4.23
N PRO A 138 18.77 -1.12 -4.98
CA PRO A 138 19.35 -2.22 -5.73
C PRO A 138 19.71 -3.39 -4.81
N GLN A 139 19.36 -4.62 -5.20
CA GLN A 139 19.63 -5.82 -4.39
C GLN A 139 21.12 -6.04 -4.14
N GLU A 140 21.97 -5.68 -5.09
CA GLU A 140 23.43 -5.77 -4.98
C GLU A 140 24.04 -4.71 -4.05
N LYS A 141 23.29 -3.63 -3.80
CA LYS A 141 23.71 -2.53 -2.92
C LYS A 141 22.52 -2.05 -2.08
N PRO A 142 22.19 -2.77 -1.00
CA PRO A 142 21.17 -2.36 -0.05
C PRO A 142 21.46 -0.96 0.49
N CYS A 143 20.41 -0.23 0.82
CA CYS A 143 20.51 1.09 1.42
C CYS A 143 20.02 1.03 2.87
N ASP A 144 20.74 1.71 3.76
CA ASP A 144 20.36 1.86 5.16
C ASP A 144 19.50 3.12 5.41
N ALA A 145 19.34 3.95 4.38
CA ALA A 145 18.60 5.21 4.41
C ALA A 145 17.84 5.43 3.09
N LEU A 146 16.78 6.24 3.13
CA LEU A 146 16.04 6.63 1.94
C LEU A 146 16.99 7.33 0.93
N PRO A 147 17.06 6.86 -0.34
CA PRO A 147 17.86 7.54 -1.36
C PRO A 147 17.40 8.99 -1.61
N ALA A 148 18.32 9.86 -2.00
CA ALA A 148 18.03 11.27 -2.27
C ALA A 148 17.04 11.47 -3.45
N THR A 149 17.00 10.51 -4.39
CA THR A 149 16.11 10.53 -5.54
C THR A 149 15.29 9.26 -5.60
N ARG A 150 14.04 9.40 -6.03
CA ARG A 150 13.16 8.26 -6.23
C ARG A 150 13.65 7.41 -7.41
N PRO A 151 13.83 6.09 -7.22
CA PRO A 151 14.12 5.20 -8.33
C PRO A 151 13.01 5.29 -9.38
N ALA A 152 13.40 5.29 -10.66
CA ALA A 152 12.44 5.05 -11.71
C ALA A 152 11.79 3.68 -11.47
N THR A 153 10.46 3.60 -11.56
CA THR A 153 9.72 2.34 -11.44
C THR A 153 10.37 1.29 -12.33
N THR A 154 11.02 0.30 -11.72
CA THR A 154 11.57 -0.83 -12.45
C THR A 154 10.40 -1.70 -12.89
N PRO A 155 10.30 -2.07 -14.17
CA PRO A 155 9.25 -2.98 -14.63
C PRO A 155 9.34 -4.29 -13.84
N SER A 156 8.22 -4.74 -13.29
CA SER A 156 8.16 -6.05 -12.64
C SER A 156 8.18 -7.13 -13.74
N PRO A 157 8.74 -8.32 -13.51
CA PRO A 157 8.63 -9.45 -14.46
C PRO A 157 7.18 -9.82 -14.83
N GLN A 158 6.20 -9.32 -14.07
CA GLN A 158 4.76 -9.44 -14.29
C GLN A 158 4.18 -8.44 -15.31
N ASP A 159 4.96 -7.48 -15.81
CA ASP A 159 4.54 -6.51 -16.84
C ASP A 159 4.55 -7.11 -18.27
N LYS A 160 4.76 -8.42 -18.41
CA LYS A 160 4.48 -9.11 -19.68
C LYS A 160 2.97 -9.05 -19.94
N PRO A 161 2.53 -8.67 -21.15
CA PRO A 161 1.14 -8.78 -21.54
C PRO A 161 0.67 -10.21 -21.25
N VAL A 162 -0.35 -10.35 -20.40
CA VAL A 162 -1.07 -11.61 -20.27
C VAL A 162 -1.63 -11.90 -21.66
N ALA A 163 -1.14 -12.95 -22.30
CA ALA A 163 -1.68 -13.41 -23.57
C ALA A 163 -3.21 -13.50 -23.43
N ALA A 164 -3.92 -12.91 -24.40
CA ALA A 164 -5.36 -12.99 -24.45
C ALA A 164 -5.78 -14.47 -24.28
N PRO A 165 -6.86 -14.77 -23.53
CA PRO A 165 -7.36 -16.13 -23.47
C PRO A 165 -7.58 -16.62 -24.90
N ALA A 166 -7.07 -17.82 -25.19
CA ALA A 166 -7.31 -18.49 -26.45
C ALA A 166 -8.81 -18.43 -26.75
N ALA A 167 -9.15 -18.00 -27.98
CA ALA A 167 -10.51 -17.98 -28.45
C ALA A 167 -11.16 -19.33 -28.15
N ASN A 168 -12.31 -19.31 -27.46
CA ASN A 168 -13.11 -20.50 -27.21
C ASN A 168 -13.34 -21.21 -28.56
N ASP A 169 -12.98 -22.49 -28.61
CA ASP A 169 -13.37 -23.36 -29.71
C ASP A 169 -14.90 -23.27 -29.91
N PRO A 170 -15.40 -23.21 -31.15
CA PRO A 170 -16.82 -23.18 -31.40
C PRO A 170 -17.44 -24.47 -30.85
N ALA A 171 -18.50 -24.31 -30.05
CA ALA A 171 -19.29 -25.41 -29.53
C ALA A 171 -19.75 -26.35 -30.67
N PRO A 172 -19.85 -27.67 -30.43
CA PRO A 172 -20.34 -28.59 -31.44
C PRO A 172 -21.77 -28.23 -31.84
N ALA A 173 -22.02 -28.18 -33.15
CA ALA A 173 -23.35 -27.94 -33.70
C ALA A 173 -24.36 -28.97 -33.18
N GLU A 174 -25.51 -28.50 -32.69
CA GLU A 174 -26.65 -29.35 -32.36
C GLU A 174 -27.15 -30.10 -33.62
N PRO A 175 -27.49 -31.39 -33.52
CA PRO A 175 -28.04 -32.12 -34.65
C PRO A 175 -29.43 -31.57 -35.01
N GLN A 176 -29.57 -31.16 -36.28
CA GLN A 176 -30.85 -30.84 -36.90
C GLN A 176 -31.79 -32.04 -36.80
N LYS A 177 -32.92 -31.86 -36.12
CA LYS A 177 -34.05 -32.79 -36.22
C LYS A 177 -34.62 -32.74 -37.64
N THR A 178 -34.43 -33.81 -38.39
CA THR A 178 -35.13 -34.09 -39.63
C THR A 178 -36.49 -34.73 -39.34
N GLY A 179 -37.55 -34.04 -39.77
CA GLY A 179 -38.80 -34.59 -40.34
C GLY A 179 -39.75 -35.45 -39.49
N SER A 180 -40.98 -34.97 -39.27
CA SER A 180 -42.20 -35.34 -40.04
C SER A 180 -43.41 -34.60 -39.49
#